data_AF-A0A937Q9X8-F1
#
_entry.id   AF-A0A937Q9X8-F1
#
_cell.length_a   1.000
_cell.length_b   1.000
_cell.length_c   1.000
_cell.angle_alpha   90.00
_cell.angle_beta   90.00
_cell.angle_gamma   90.00
#
_symmetry.space_group_name_H-M   'P 1'
#
loop_
_entity.id
_entity.type
_entity.pdbx_description
1 polymer ?
#
loop_
_entity_poly.entity_id
_entity_poly.type
_entity_poly.pdbx_seq_one_letter_code
_entity_poly.pdbx_strand_id
1 'polypeptide(L)'
;MPGGFTLLEVLLAIFIFAFVVSAIFTAYTGTFKIIDETESQAGIYEMARIALERISEDLASAYPSGQPMSPAAAEDLPNVLFVGEKKEIGGQPCCALRFSSLAHIAFSKEVSVAGPTEIAYYAAAKGDEGPLDLYRSDIPLGRERPESGTGGLLLCEGLSSIGFIYYDSDGEPHDSWDAGEGMSKGKLPSRVSILIEFANSTDPAKPFRFLTGVAIPMGG
;
A
#
# COMPACT_ATOMS: atom_id res chain seq x y z
N MET A 1 -39.32 -33.14 57.99
CA MET A 1 -39.20 -33.94 56.76
C MET A 1 -38.64 -33.03 55.69
N PRO A 2 -37.45 -33.27 55.12
CA PRO A 2 -37.02 -32.52 53.96
C PRO A 2 -37.84 -33.01 52.78
N GLY A 3 -38.64 -32.13 52.15
CA GLY A 3 -39.33 -32.45 50.91
C GLY A 3 -38.30 -32.75 49.83
N GLY A 4 -38.37 -33.93 49.21
CA GLY A 4 -37.56 -34.23 48.03
C GLY A 4 -38.08 -33.47 46.83
N PHE A 5 -37.17 -33.06 45.94
CA PHE A 5 -37.53 -32.41 44.67
C PHE A 5 -38.38 -33.33 43.80
N THR A 6 -39.37 -32.74 43.13
CA THR A 6 -40.14 -33.46 42.12
C THR A 6 -39.31 -33.66 40.84
N LEU A 7 -39.59 -34.72 40.09
CA LEU A 7 -38.94 -34.96 38.79
C LEU A 7 -39.13 -33.76 37.83
N LEU A 8 -40.29 -33.09 37.93
CA LEU A 8 -40.64 -31.92 37.14
C LEU A 8 -39.76 -30.71 37.49
N GLU A 9 -39.46 -30.46 38.77
CA GLU A 9 -38.54 -29.39 39.18
C GLU A 9 -37.13 -29.62 38.64
N VAL A 10 -36.63 -30.86 38.70
CA VAL A 10 -35.29 -31.17 38.19
C VAL A 10 -35.23 -30.96 36.68
N LEU A 11 -36.26 -31.37 35.94
CA LEU A 11 -36.37 -31.12 34.51
C LEU A 11 -36.42 -29.62 34.18
N LEU A 12 -37.22 -28.85 34.92
CA LEU A 12 -37.33 -27.41 34.72
C LEU A 12 -36.01 -26.69 35.01
N ALA A 13 -35.31 -27.08 36.09
CA ALA A 13 -34.02 -26.51 36.44
C ALA A 13 -32.97 -26.76 35.35
N ILE A 14 -32.90 -28.00 34.82
CA ILE A 14 -31.99 -28.36 33.73
C ILE A 14 -32.35 -27.59 32.45
N PHE A 15 -33.64 -27.41 32.14
CA PHE A 15 -34.10 -26.64 30.98
C PHE A 15 -33.67 -25.17 31.06
N ILE A 16 -33.92 -24.51 32.20
CA ILE A 16 -33.51 -23.12 32.42
C ILE A 16 -31.99 -23.00 32.36
N PHE A 17 -31.27 -23.94 32.98
CA PHE A 17 -29.81 -23.96 32.93
C PHE A 17 -29.28 -24.07 31.49
N ALA A 18 -29.81 -25.02 30.70
CA ALA A 18 -29.41 -25.20 29.31
C ALA A 18 -29.72 -23.96 28.46
N PHE A 19 -30.87 -23.31 28.68
CA PHE A 19 -31.23 -22.06 28.01
C PHE A 19 -30.25 -20.94 28.36
N VAL A 20 -29.94 -20.76 29.64
CA VAL A 20 -28.98 -19.73 30.12
C VAL A 20 -27.59 -19.99 29.54
N VAL A 21 -27.08 -21.22 29.62
CA VAL A 21 -25.77 -21.58 29.06
C VAL A 21 -25.72 -21.35 27.55
N SER A 22 -26.79 -21.69 26.83
CA SER A 22 -26.87 -21.47 25.37
C SER A 22 -26.84 -19.98 25.02
N ALA A 23 -27.59 -19.16 25.75
CA ALA A 23 -27.60 -17.71 25.56
C ALA A 23 -26.21 -17.09 25.84
N ILE A 24 -25.54 -17.50 26.93
CA ILE A 24 -24.18 -17.06 27.25
C ILE A 24 -23.19 -17.49 26.17
N PHE A 25 -23.26 -18.76 25.71
CA PHE A 25 -22.36 -19.28 24.69
C PHE A 25 -22.54 -18.54 23.35
N THR A 26 -23.78 -18.21 22.99
CA THR A 26 -24.07 -17.41 21.79
C THR A 26 -23.54 -15.99 21.91
N ALA A 27 -23.73 -15.35 23.07
CA ALA A 27 -23.20 -14.01 23.32
C ALA A 27 -21.66 -14.00 23.24
N TYR A 28 -21.02 -14.98 23.86
CA TYR A 28 -19.56 -15.11 23.89
C TYR A 28 -18.95 -15.35 22.51
N THR A 29 -19.52 -16.26 21.71
CA THR A 29 -19.06 -16.51 20.33
C THR A 29 -19.30 -15.30 19.42
N GLY A 30 -20.41 -14.58 19.61
CA GLY A 30 -20.68 -13.31 18.93
C GLY A 30 -19.65 -12.23 19.27
N THR A 31 -19.27 -12.09 20.54
CA THR A 31 -18.24 -11.13 20.97
C THR A 31 -16.88 -11.43 20.35
N PHE A 32 -16.42 -12.68 20.35
CA PHE A 32 -15.12 -13.01 19.76
C PHE A 32 -15.08 -12.73 18.26
N LYS A 33 -16.15 -13.08 17.53
CA LYS A 33 -16.23 -12.76 16.11
C LYS A 33 -16.08 -11.27 15.84
N ILE A 34 -16.72 -10.43 16.66
CA ILE A 34 -16.60 -8.96 16.54
C ILE A 34 -15.18 -8.50 16.87
N ILE A 35 -14.53 -9.09 17.88
CA ILE A 35 -13.14 -8.76 18.23
C ILE A 35 -12.22 -9.07 17.05
N ASP A 36 -12.29 -10.28 16.49
CA ASP A 36 -11.44 -10.70 15.37
C ASP A 36 -11.68 -9.83 14.12
N GLU A 37 -12.94 -9.52 13.79
CA GLU A 37 -13.28 -8.62 12.69
C GLU A 37 -12.72 -7.20 12.92
N THR A 38 -12.80 -6.70 14.16
CA THR A 38 -12.29 -5.36 14.51
C THR A 38 -10.77 -5.31 14.46
N GLU A 39 -10.09 -6.35 14.93
CA GLU A 39 -8.62 -6.46 14.89
C GLU A 39 -8.12 -6.56 13.45
N SER A 40 -8.77 -7.38 12.61
CA SER A 40 -8.47 -7.48 11.18
C SER A 40 -8.62 -6.13 10.47
N GLN A 41 -9.72 -5.41 10.75
CA GLN A 41 -9.91 -4.06 10.20
C GLN A 41 -8.81 -3.11 10.68
N ALA A 42 -8.52 -3.07 11.98
CA ALA A 42 -7.47 -2.21 12.53
C ALA A 42 -6.11 -2.46 11.84
N GLY A 43 -5.76 -3.73 11.59
CA GLY A 43 -4.56 -4.10 10.82
C GLY A 43 -4.56 -3.54 9.40
N ILE A 44 -5.70 -3.57 8.69
CA ILE A 44 -5.82 -2.95 7.36
C ILE A 44 -5.58 -1.43 7.42
N TYR A 45 -6.18 -0.74 8.39
CA TYR A 45 -5.96 0.71 8.56
C TYR A 45 -4.50 1.05 8.87
N GLU A 46 -3.84 0.26 9.71
CA GLU A 46 -2.43 0.44 10.05
C GLU A 46 -1.52 0.22 8.83
N MET A 47 -1.68 -0.89 8.12
CA MET A 47 -0.90 -1.18 6.90
C MET A 47 -1.11 -0.09 5.84
N ALA A 48 -2.36 0.29 5.59
CA ALA A 48 -2.70 1.35 4.64
C ALA A 48 -2.02 2.67 5.00
N ARG A 49 -2.06 3.05 6.28
CA ARG A 49 -1.43 4.28 6.78
C ARG A 49 0.07 4.26 6.56
N ILE A 50 0.76 3.20 6.99
CA ILE A 50 2.22 3.07 6.87
C ILE A 50 2.64 3.11 5.40
N ALA A 51 1.93 2.37 4.54
CA ALA A 51 2.21 2.34 3.11
C ALA A 51 2.05 3.73 2.46
N LEU A 52 0.93 4.40 2.72
CA LEU A 52 0.68 5.73 2.18
C LEU A 52 1.66 6.78 2.70
N GLU A 53 2.04 6.73 3.98
CA GLU A 53 3.04 7.63 4.57
C GLU A 53 4.41 7.43 3.89
N ARG A 54 4.85 6.17 3.72
CA ARG A 54 6.10 5.85 3.03
C ARG A 54 6.12 6.34 1.58
N ILE A 55 5.06 6.07 0.81
CA ILE A 55 4.97 6.52 -0.58
C ILE A 55 4.94 8.05 -0.64
N SER A 56 4.22 8.69 0.28
CA SER A 56 4.10 10.15 0.32
C SER A 56 5.43 10.84 0.59
N GLU A 57 6.20 10.35 1.55
CA GLU A 57 7.53 10.89 1.86
C GLU A 57 8.51 10.71 0.70
N ASP A 58 8.46 9.56 0.02
CA ASP A 58 9.31 9.29 -1.13
C ASP A 58 9.00 10.23 -2.28
N LEU A 59 7.70 10.39 -2.61
CA LEU A 59 7.19 11.30 -3.64
C LEU A 59 7.46 12.78 -3.31
N ALA A 60 7.29 13.19 -2.05
CA ALA A 60 7.62 14.55 -1.61
C ALA A 60 9.11 14.86 -1.78
N SER A 61 9.95 13.82 -1.79
CA SER A 61 11.39 13.91 -2.04
C SER A 61 11.78 13.58 -3.49
N ALA A 62 10.81 13.51 -4.41
CA ALA A 62 11.08 13.24 -5.81
C ALA A 62 11.93 14.35 -6.42
N TYR A 63 12.93 13.95 -7.20
CA TYR A 63 13.94 14.82 -7.78
C TYR A 63 14.05 14.56 -9.29
N PRO A 64 14.09 15.61 -10.13
CA PRO A 64 14.26 15.42 -11.56
C PRO A 64 15.70 14.97 -11.87
N SER A 65 15.90 13.71 -12.23
CA SER A 65 17.17 13.29 -12.83
C SER A 65 17.28 13.94 -14.22
N GLY A 66 18.30 14.76 -14.45
CA GLY A 66 18.46 15.42 -15.76
C GLY A 66 19.21 16.73 -15.72
N GLN A 67 19.37 17.35 -14.54
CA GLN A 67 20.38 18.39 -14.36
C GLN A 67 21.69 17.74 -13.89
N PRO A 68 22.75 17.72 -14.72
CA PRO A 68 24.04 17.26 -14.27
C PRO A 68 24.50 18.14 -13.10
N MET A 69 24.74 17.54 -11.93
CA MET A 69 25.35 18.25 -10.78
C MET A 69 26.75 18.78 -11.11
N SER A 70 27.36 18.28 -12.19
CA SER A 70 28.58 18.79 -12.82
C SER A 70 28.64 18.35 -14.29
N PRO A 71 29.16 19.16 -15.22
CA PRO A 71 29.34 18.76 -16.63
C PRO A 71 30.20 17.50 -16.81
N ALA A 72 31.01 17.10 -15.82
CA ALA A 72 31.81 15.89 -15.85
C ALA A 72 31.05 14.60 -15.43
N ALA A 73 29.83 14.71 -14.91
CA ALA A 73 29.01 13.57 -14.44
C ALA A 73 27.84 13.23 -15.37
N ALA A 74 27.76 13.91 -16.53
CA ALA A 74 26.59 13.86 -17.41
C ALA A 74 26.47 12.59 -18.26
N GLU A 75 27.56 11.83 -18.46
CA GLU A 75 27.58 10.75 -19.45
C GLU A 75 27.27 9.35 -18.89
N ASP A 76 27.38 9.12 -17.57
CA ASP A 76 27.27 7.78 -16.97
C ASP A 76 26.16 7.60 -15.91
N LEU A 77 25.42 8.65 -15.55
CA LEU A 77 24.30 8.51 -14.61
C LEU A 77 23.05 8.03 -15.38
N PRO A 78 22.44 6.89 -15.02
CA PRO A 78 21.17 6.49 -15.62
C PRO A 78 20.15 7.61 -15.35
N ASN A 79 19.58 8.14 -16.42
CA ASN A 79 18.59 9.22 -16.35
C ASN A 79 17.25 8.61 -15.92
N VAL A 80 17.13 8.31 -14.62
CA VAL A 80 15.92 7.70 -14.05
C VAL A 80 14.85 8.77 -13.86
N LEU A 81 14.13 8.99 -14.94
CA LEU A 81 13.02 9.93 -15.02
C LEU A 81 11.78 9.35 -14.31
N PHE A 82 10.86 10.24 -13.96
CA PHE A 82 9.59 9.87 -13.35
C PHE A 82 8.72 9.17 -14.39
N VAL A 83 8.43 7.90 -14.15
CA VAL A 83 7.61 7.05 -15.02
C VAL A 83 6.55 6.34 -14.20
N GLY A 84 5.30 6.56 -14.56
CA GLY A 84 4.12 6.00 -13.94
C GLY A 84 3.24 5.30 -14.98
N GLU A 85 2.99 4.01 -14.78
CA GLU A 85 2.27 3.15 -15.71
C GLU A 85 1.09 2.48 -15.01
N LYS A 86 -0.07 2.53 -15.67
CA LYS A 86 -1.21 1.68 -15.31
C LYS A 86 -0.94 0.25 -15.74
N LYS A 87 -1.24 -0.71 -14.87
CA LYS A 87 -1.07 -2.14 -15.12
C LYS A 87 -2.29 -2.91 -14.65
N GLU A 88 -2.33 -4.18 -15.01
CA GLU A 88 -3.35 -5.12 -14.58
C GLU A 88 -2.69 -6.48 -14.37
N ILE A 89 -3.02 -7.16 -13.27
CA ILE A 89 -2.56 -8.51 -12.97
C ILE A 89 -3.78 -9.33 -12.58
N GLY A 90 -4.07 -10.41 -13.29
CA GLY A 90 -5.23 -11.27 -12.98
C GLY A 90 -6.59 -10.55 -13.03
N GLY A 91 -6.75 -9.52 -13.86
CA GLY A 91 -7.97 -8.69 -13.90
C GLY A 91 -8.05 -7.61 -12.83
N GLN A 92 -7.08 -7.54 -11.91
CA GLN A 92 -7.05 -6.54 -10.84
C GLN A 92 -6.25 -5.30 -11.29
N PRO A 93 -6.83 -4.09 -11.24
CA PRO A 93 -6.13 -2.86 -11.55
C PRO A 93 -4.95 -2.65 -10.61
N CYS A 94 -3.77 -2.40 -11.17
CA CYS A 94 -2.58 -2.04 -10.44
C CYS A 94 -1.79 -0.97 -11.18
N CYS A 95 -0.57 -0.72 -10.73
CA CYS A 95 0.31 0.27 -11.34
C CYS A 95 1.77 -0.04 -11.02
N ALA A 96 2.65 0.49 -11.86
CA ALA A 96 4.07 0.60 -11.56
C ALA A 96 4.45 2.07 -11.56
N LEU A 97 5.25 2.48 -10.59
CA LEU A 97 5.75 3.84 -10.48
C LEU A 97 7.24 3.78 -10.19
N ARG A 98 8.06 4.54 -10.91
CA ARG A 98 9.49 4.66 -10.68
C ARG A 98 9.94 6.10 -10.85
N PHE A 99 10.78 6.57 -9.95
CA PHE A 99 11.29 7.94 -9.99
C PHE A 99 12.57 8.06 -9.16
N SER A 100 13.34 9.10 -9.45
CA SER A 100 14.49 9.48 -8.62
C SER A 100 14.01 10.21 -7.36
N SER A 101 14.57 9.86 -6.20
CA SER A 101 14.22 10.47 -4.91
C SER A 101 15.46 10.72 -4.06
N LEU A 102 15.36 11.71 -3.16
CA LEU A 102 16.35 12.00 -2.13
C LEU A 102 15.99 11.41 -0.76
N ALA A 103 14.91 10.61 -0.67
CA ALA A 103 14.45 10.01 0.59
C ALA A 103 15.34 8.86 1.11
N HIS A 104 16.39 8.46 0.38
CA HIS A 104 17.27 7.36 0.81
C HIS A 104 17.96 7.69 2.14
N ILE A 105 17.92 6.74 3.07
CA ILE A 105 18.72 6.80 4.30
C ILE A 105 19.83 5.77 4.20
N ALA A 106 21.07 6.25 4.07
CA ALA A 106 22.24 5.39 4.10
C ALA A 106 22.58 5.03 5.56
N PHE A 107 22.46 3.73 5.91
CA PHE A 107 22.86 3.22 7.22
C PHE A 107 24.33 2.76 7.30
N SER A 108 25.09 2.85 6.19
CA SER A 108 26.51 2.52 6.16
C SER A 108 27.36 3.66 6.71
N LYS A 109 28.35 3.33 7.56
CA LYS A 109 29.33 4.29 8.08
C LYS A 109 30.29 4.84 7.02
N GLU A 110 30.37 4.21 5.85
CA GLU A 110 31.35 4.52 4.81
C GLU A 110 30.88 5.61 3.84
N VAL A 111 29.56 5.87 3.77
CA VAL A 111 28.97 6.86 2.86
C VAL A 111 28.44 8.04 3.68
N SER A 112 29.17 9.15 3.65
CA SER A 112 28.87 10.35 4.45
C SER A 112 27.68 11.18 3.94
N VAL A 113 27.18 10.92 2.73
CA VAL A 113 26.05 11.66 2.13
C VAL A 113 25.18 10.66 1.37
N ALA A 114 23.90 10.53 1.75
CA ALA A 114 22.94 9.76 0.97
C ALA A 114 22.75 10.43 -0.39
N GLY A 115 23.19 9.75 -1.46
CA GLY A 115 22.98 10.19 -2.83
C GLY A 115 21.55 9.91 -3.30
N PRO A 116 21.13 10.45 -4.45
CA PRO A 116 19.84 10.12 -5.03
C PRO A 116 19.72 8.62 -5.30
N THR A 117 18.50 8.11 -5.14
CA THR A 117 18.12 6.70 -5.32
C THR A 117 17.01 6.61 -6.35
N GLU A 118 16.97 5.50 -7.08
CA GLU A 118 15.79 5.07 -7.81
C GLU A 118 14.85 4.36 -6.83
N ILE A 119 13.67 4.95 -6.62
CA ILE A 119 12.58 4.29 -5.91
C ILE A 119 11.63 3.73 -6.94
N ALA A 120 11.22 2.46 -6.77
CA ALA A 120 10.15 1.89 -7.57
C ALA A 120 9.10 1.19 -6.70
N TYR A 121 7.85 1.34 -7.12
CA TYR A 121 6.68 0.68 -6.59
C TYR A 121 6.10 -0.23 -7.65
N TYR A 122 5.82 -1.47 -7.27
CA TYR A 122 5.19 -2.44 -8.16
C TYR A 122 4.34 -3.43 -7.36
N ALA A 123 3.25 -3.87 -7.95
CA ALA A 123 2.39 -4.90 -7.39
C ALA A 123 2.78 -6.29 -7.94
N ALA A 124 2.61 -7.32 -7.12
CA ALA A 124 2.65 -8.72 -7.55
C ALA A 124 1.44 -9.46 -6.98
N ALA A 125 0.82 -10.34 -7.76
CA ALA A 125 -0.33 -11.12 -7.29
C ALA A 125 0.12 -12.39 -6.57
N LYS A 126 -0.65 -12.78 -5.54
CA LYS A 126 -0.46 -14.04 -4.82
C LYS A 126 -1.14 -15.19 -5.58
N GLY A 127 -0.53 -15.63 -6.67
CA GLY A 127 -1.16 -16.55 -7.64
C GLY A 127 -1.99 -15.82 -8.69
N ASP A 128 -2.71 -16.55 -9.54
CA ASP A 128 -3.38 -15.97 -10.73
C ASP A 128 -4.59 -15.07 -10.41
N GLU A 129 -5.28 -15.31 -9.30
CA GLU A 129 -6.48 -14.54 -8.87
C GLU A 129 -6.39 -14.09 -7.40
N GLY A 130 -5.19 -14.15 -6.81
CA GLY A 130 -4.96 -13.79 -5.42
C GLY A 130 -4.76 -12.28 -5.23
N PRO A 131 -4.88 -11.78 -3.99
CA PRO A 131 -4.67 -10.37 -3.70
C PRO A 131 -3.28 -9.90 -4.14
N LEU A 132 -3.18 -8.59 -4.33
CA LEU A 132 -1.96 -7.90 -4.72
C LEU A 132 -1.12 -7.54 -3.49
N ASP A 133 0.17 -7.82 -3.58
CA ASP A 133 1.17 -7.36 -2.64
C ASP A 133 1.96 -6.21 -3.29
N LEU A 134 2.08 -5.09 -2.59
CA LEU A 134 2.83 -3.92 -3.00
C LEU A 134 4.27 -4.00 -2.48
N TYR A 135 5.22 -3.87 -3.41
CA TYR A 135 6.63 -3.84 -3.11
C TYR A 135 7.23 -2.46 -3.37
N ARG A 136 8.23 -2.10 -2.57
CA ARG A 136 9.07 -0.91 -2.72
C ARG A 136 10.52 -1.34 -2.93
N SER A 137 11.14 -0.97 -4.05
CA SER A 137 12.60 -1.05 -4.22
C SER A 137 13.23 0.32 -3.98
N ASP A 138 14.46 0.31 -3.45
CA ASP A 138 15.26 1.49 -3.14
C ASP A 138 16.71 1.19 -3.55
N ILE A 139 17.09 1.69 -4.73
CA ILE A 139 18.32 1.32 -5.39
C ILE A 139 19.13 2.60 -5.62
N PRO A 140 20.25 2.80 -4.91
CA PRO A 140 21.14 3.93 -5.15
C PRO A 140 21.50 4.04 -6.64
N LEU A 141 21.48 5.26 -7.18
CA LEU A 141 21.80 5.48 -8.59
C LEU A 141 23.21 4.96 -8.93
N GLY A 142 23.34 4.34 -10.11
CA GLY A 142 24.59 3.74 -10.59
C GLY A 142 24.82 2.29 -10.12
N ARG A 143 23.93 1.71 -9.31
CA ARG A 143 23.91 0.26 -9.08
C ARG A 143 23.09 -0.47 -10.14
N GLU A 144 23.44 -1.74 -10.36
CA GLU A 144 22.67 -2.63 -11.21
C GLU A 144 21.27 -2.85 -10.61
N ARG A 145 20.25 -2.77 -11.46
CA ARG A 145 18.87 -3.03 -11.04
C ARG A 145 18.68 -4.54 -10.83
N PRO A 146 17.97 -4.95 -9.78
CA PRO A 146 17.43 -6.30 -9.70
C PRO A 146 16.55 -6.61 -10.90
N GLU A 147 16.35 -7.90 -11.17
CA GLU A 147 15.35 -8.34 -12.15
C GLU A 147 13.98 -7.75 -11.80
N SER A 148 13.21 -7.35 -12.83
CA SER A 148 11.90 -6.74 -12.63
C SER A 148 11.00 -7.64 -11.77
N GLY A 149 10.38 -7.06 -10.75
CA GLY A 149 9.56 -7.80 -9.78
C GLY A 149 10.33 -8.40 -8.60
N THR A 150 11.66 -8.28 -8.57
CA THR A 150 12.52 -8.80 -7.50
C THR A 150 13.22 -7.68 -6.72
N GLY A 151 13.74 -7.99 -5.53
CA GLY A 151 14.57 -7.08 -4.75
C GLY A 151 13.82 -5.94 -4.01
N GLY A 152 12.50 -5.88 -4.12
CA GLY A 152 11.67 -4.96 -3.36
C GLY A 152 11.35 -5.47 -1.94
N LEU A 153 11.17 -4.53 -1.01
CA LEU A 153 10.60 -4.76 0.31
C LEU A 153 9.08 -4.82 0.20
N LEU A 154 8.46 -5.85 0.79
CA LEU A 154 7.00 -5.92 0.94
C LEU A 154 6.54 -4.75 1.82
N LEU A 155 5.77 -3.83 1.24
CA LEU A 155 5.29 -2.63 1.92
C LEU A 155 3.85 -2.78 2.41
N CYS A 156 3.01 -3.44 1.62
CA CYS A 156 1.60 -3.66 1.94
C CYS A 156 1.12 -4.93 1.27
N GLU A 157 0.46 -5.80 2.01
CA GLU A 157 -0.10 -7.06 1.50
C GLU A 157 -1.62 -6.98 1.38
N GLY A 158 -2.22 -7.87 0.58
CA GLY A 158 -3.67 -8.07 0.62
C GLY A 158 -4.52 -7.03 -0.13
N LEU A 159 -3.93 -6.27 -1.06
CA LEU A 159 -4.63 -5.24 -1.82
C LEU A 159 -5.56 -5.86 -2.86
N SER A 160 -6.76 -5.29 -3.01
CA SER A 160 -7.62 -5.57 -4.16
C SER A 160 -7.25 -4.72 -5.37
N SER A 161 -6.73 -3.51 -5.15
CA SER A 161 -6.24 -2.61 -6.19
C SER A 161 -5.24 -1.58 -5.64
N ILE A 162 -4.41 -1.04 -6.53
CA ILE A 162 -3.61 0.16 -6.28
C ILE A 162 -3.56 1.02 -7.54
N GLY A 163 -3.65 2.34 -7.39
CA GLY A 163 -3.60 3.27 -8.51
C GLY A 163 -2.96 4.59 -8.16
N PHE A 164 -2.33 5.20 -9.18
CA PHE A 164 -1.80 6.55 -9.14
C PHE A 164 -2.49 7.39 -10.22
N ILE A 165 -2.82 8.64 -9.87
CA ILE A 165 -3.25 9.66 -10.83
C ILE A 165 -2.27 10.82 -10.73
N TYR A 166 -1.75 11.23 -11.89
CA TYR A 166 -0.74 12.27 -12.01
C TYR A 166 -1.40 13.56 -12.48
N TYR A 167 -1.04 14.69 -11.89
CA TYR A 167 -1.59 15.98 -12.27
C TYR A 167 -0.49 16.84 -12.88
N ASP A 168 -0.78 17.50 -14.00
CA ASP A 168 0.15 18.45 -14.60
C ASP A 168 0.09 19.83 -13.92
N SER A 169 0.79 20.82 -14.48
CA SER A 169 0.84 22.19 -13.97
C SER A 169 -0.52 22.91 -13.98
N ASP A 170 -1.42 22.52 -14.88
CA ASP A 170 -2.75 23.09 -15.01
C ASP A 170 -3.76 22.36 -14.10
N GLY A 171 -3.36 21.24 -13.49
CA GLY A 171 -4.18 20.42 -12.61
C GLY A 171 -5.02 19.40 -13.36
N GLU A 172 -4.73 19.14 -14.63
CA GLU A 172 -5.42 18.10 -15.40
C GLU A 172 -4.91 16.70 -14.97
N PRO A 173 -5.82 15.74 -14.73
CA PRO A 173 -5.45 14.39 -14.31
C PRO A 173 -5.03 13.50 -15.49
N HIS A 174 -4.02 12.67 -15.27
CA HIS A 174 -3.47 11.69 -16.21
C HIS A 174 -3.32 10.32 -15.53
N ASP A 175 -3.70 9.26 -16.24
CA ASP A 175 -3.60 7.86 -15.76
C ASP A 175 -2.17 7.30 -15.88
N SER A 176 -1.30 7.97 -16.63
CA SER A 176 0.11 7.64 -16.79
C SER A 176 0.95 8.91 -16.84
N TRP A 177 2.24 8.77 -16.58
CA TRP A 177 3.21 9.86 -16.70
C TRP A 177 4.53 9.32 -17.22
N ASP A 178 5.13 9.96 -18.20
CA ASP A 178 6.47 9.64 -18.65
C ASP A 178 7.27 10.93 -18.86
N ALA A 179 8.25 11.17 -17.98
CA ALA A 179 9.11 12.33 -18.07
C ALA A 179 10.28 12.15 -19.07
N GLY A 180 10.44 10.98 -19.69
CA GLY A 180 11.40 10.70 -20.77
C GLY A 180 10.93 11.09 -22.15
N GLU A 181 9.63 11.09 -22.38
CA GLU A 181 9.05 11.28 -23.70
C GLU A 181 7.72 12.04 -23.68
N GLY A 182 7.16 12.25 -24.88
CA GLY A 182 5.86 12.88 -25.05
C GLY A 182 5.78 14.32 -24.54
N MET A 183 4.58 14.72 -24.13
CA MET A 183 4.26 16.08 -23.67
C MET A 183 4.79 16.38 -22.25
N SER A 184 5.06 15.34 -21.47
CA SER A 184 5.57 15.44 -20.10
C SER A 184 7.10 15.37 -20.03
N LYS A 185 7.78 15.31 -21.18
CA LYS A 185 9.24 15.21 -21.27
C LYS A 185 9.94 16.29 -20.44
N GLY A 186 10.80 15.85 -19.53
CA GLY A 186 11.59 16.70 -18.64
C GLY A 186 10.81 17.29 -17.47
N LYS A 187 9.55 16.93 -17.28
CA LYS A 187 8.67 17.47 -16.23
C LYS A 187 8.23 16.40 -15.24
N LEU A 188 8.20 16.77 -13.97
CA LEU A 188 7.53 16.00 -12.93
C LEU A 188 6.06 16.43 -12.85
N PRO A 189 5.14 15.52 -12.46
CA PRO A 189 3.77 15.92 -12.17
C PRO A 189 3.76 16.90 -11.00
N SER A 190 2.83 17.86 -10.98
CA SER A 190 2.66 18.82 -9.87
C SER A 190 2.13 18.14 -8.61
N ARG A 191 1.33 17.08 -8.79
CA ARG A 191 0.72 16.30 -7.71
C ARG A 191 0.50 14.86 -8.16
N VAL A 192 0.53 13.93 -7.21
CA VAL A 192 0.16 12.53 -7.40
C VAL A 192 -0.91 12.16 -6.39
N SER A 193 -2.06 11.67 -6.84
CA SER A 193 -3.05 11.02 -5.97
C SER A 193 -2.77 9.52 -5.93
N ILE A 194 -2.87 8.93 -4.75
CA ILE A 194 -2.64 7.51 -4.50
C ILE A 194 -3.93 6.91 -3.94
N LEU A 195 -4.45 5.87 -4.58
CA LEU A 195 -5.58 5.09 -4.09
C LEU A 195 -5.13 3.65 -3.85
N ILE A 196 -5.34 3.15 -2.64
CA ILE A 196 -5.22 1.73 -2.30
C ILE A 196 -6.57 1.22 -1.81
N GLU A 197 -6.92 0.01 -2.24
CA GLU A 197 -8.15 -0.66 -1.83
C GLU A 197 -7.87 -2.05 -1.28
N PHE A 198 -8.63 -2.42 -0.25
CA PHE A 198 -8.64 -3.77 0.31
C PHE A 198 -10.04 -4.35 0.20
N ALA A 199 -10.11 -5.66 -0.07
CA ALA A 199 -11.37 -6.38 -0.03
C ALA A 199 -11.96 -6.33 1.38
N ASN A 200 -13.27 -6.10 1.47
CA ASN A 200 -14.01 -6.18 2.70
C ASN A 200 -14.75 -7.52 2.74
N SER A 201 -14.30 -8.42 3.63
CA SER A 201 -14.86 -9.77 3.76
C SER A 201 -16.31 -9.77 4.26
N THR A 202 -16.72 -8.75 5.02
CA THR A 202 -18.06 -8.63 5.59
C THR A 202 -19.05 -7.96 4.63
N ASP A 203 -18.58 -7.03 3.80
CA ASP A 203 -19.39 -6.36 2.78
C ASP A 203 -18.57 -6.15 1.48
N PRO A 204 -18.55 -7.15 0.57
CA PRO A 204 -17.76 -7.08 -0.67
C PRO A 204 -18.12 -5.91 -1.59
N ALA A 205 -19.31 -5.32 -1.45
CA ALA A 205 -19.71 -4.14 -2.22
C ALA A 205 -19.08 -2.84 -1.69
N LYS A 206 -18.46 -2.87 -0.51
CA LYS A 206 -17.81 -1.73 0.15
C LYS A 206 -16.37 -2.08 0.55
N PRO A 207 -15.42 -2.12 -0.41
CA PRO A 207 -14.01 -2.28 -0.08
C PRO A 207 -13.52 -1.14 0.82
N PHE A 208 -12.49 -1.42 1.62
CA PHE A 208 -11.81 -0.36 2.37
C PHE A 208 -10.98 0.46 1.39
N ARG A 209 -11.20 1.78 1.37
CA ARG A 209 -10.58 2.70 0.42
C ARG A 209 -9.76 3.75 1.17
N PHE A 210 -8.51 3.90 0.76
CA PHE A 210 -7.62 4.91 1.32
C PHE A 210 -7.03 5.74 0.20
N LEU A 211 -7.28 7.05 0.28
CA LEU A 211 -6.86 8.03 -0.72
C LEU A 211 -5.98 9.07 -0.05
N THR A 212 -4.85 9.39 -0.66
CA THR A 212 -4.03 10.55 -0.31
C THR A 212 -3.56 11.27 -1.58
N GLY A 213 -3.16 12.54 -1.44
CA GLY A 213 -2.61 13.35 -2.51
C GLY A 213 -1.32 14.01 -2.06
N VAL A 214 -0.28 13.91 -2.88
CA VAL A 214 1.06 14.37 -2.57
C VAL A 214 1.47 15.41 -3.60
N ALA A 215 1.69 16.65 -3.15
CA ALA A 215 2.29 17.67 -4.00
C ALA A 215 3.77 17.34 -4.21
N ILE A 216 4.25 17.48 -5.44
CA ILE A 216 5.66 17.25 -5.78
C ILE A 216 6.34 18.63 -5.80
N PRO A 217 7.26 18.94 -4.87
CA PRO A 217 7.82 20.29 -4.73
C PRO A 217 8.51 20.81 -5.99
N MET A 218 9.10 19.91 -6.78
CA MET A 218 9.79 20.22 -8.04
C MET A 218 8.91 19.93 -9.27
N GLY A 219 7.59 19.77 -9.09
CA GLY A 219 6.62 19.43 -10.14
C GLY A 219 5.98 20.63 -10.82
N GLY A 220 5.75 20.53 -12.13
CA GLY A 220 5.21 21.59 -13.01
C GLY A 220 5.87 21.67 -14.39
#